data_AF-A0A940CE40-F1
#
_entry.id   AF-A0A940CE40-F1
#
_cell.length_a   1.000
_cell.length_b   1.000
_cell.length_c   1.000
_cell.angle_alpha   90.00
_cell.angle_beta   90.00
_cell.angle_gamma   90.00
#
_symmetry.space_group_name_H-M   'P 1'
#
loop_
_entity.id
_entity.type
_entity.pdbx_description
1 polymer ?
#
loop_
_entity_poly.entity_id
_entity_poly.type
_entity_poly.pdbx_seq_one_letter_code
_entity_poly.pdbx_strand_id
1 'polypeptide(L)'
;MNKPLLKESIDFCLESTIPGIHKAILSNNRYDVIKTVTSRANRDVLTGSRFWDSNYSGNVDYYKNTLNCLIDNHFSSLSSKILIDEMIKLNIHCAKIGSIQKLVNMSIKYLYVISLIKDGDFTIHINLSECDCPLDSIIIKRLSALNGKRYTSWTKIDTLDEYLSIQGDISQYVKTSNLEFDFYNWFTTS
;
A
#
# COMPACT_ATOMS: atom_id res chain seq x y z
N MET A 1 12.31 -2.62 20.41
CA MET A 1 11.73 -3.86 19.86
C MET A 1 12.44 -4.18 18.55
N ASN A 2 13.21 -5.27 18.50
CA ASN A 2 13.78 -5.83 17.27
C ASN A 2 13.21 -7.26 17.18
N LYS A 3 12.09 -7.44 16.49
CA LYS A 3 11.77 -8.74 15.91
C LYS A 3 11.94 -8.55 14.40
N PRO A 4 12.80 -9.31 13.72
CA PRO A 4 12.77 -9.34 12.27
C PRO A 4 11.35 -9.68 11.82
N LEU A 5 10.92 -9.16 10.66
CA LEU A 5 9.70 -9.61 9.98
C LEU A 5 9.70 -11.14 9.99
N LEU A 6 8.88 -11.74 10.87
CA LEU A 6 8.91 -13.19 11.06
C LEU A 6 8.43 -13.82 9.75
N LYS A 7 9.04 -14.93 9.35
CA LYS A 7 8.55 -15.74 8.22
C LYS A 7 7.03 -16.01 8.32
N GLU A 8 6.53 -16.19 9.54
CA GLU A 8 5.11 -16.32 9.88
C GLU A 8 4.26 -15.11 9.47
N SER A 9 4.81 -13.89 9.53
CA SER A 9 4.19 -12.66 9.04
C SER A 9 4.03 -12.67 7.52
N ILE A 10 5.03 -13.18 6.81
CA ILE A 10 4.98 -13.31 5.35
C ILE A 10 3.97 -14.38 4.95
N ASP A 11 3.93 -15.52 5.64
CA ASP A 11 2.98 -16.63 5.41
C ASP A 11 1.52 -16.23 5.73
N PHE A 12 1.28 -15.49 6.81
CA PHE A 12 -0.05 -14.92 7.07
C PHE A 12 -0.43 -13.87 6.01
N CYS A 13 0.49 -12.97 5.64
CA CYS A 13 0.24 -12.05 4.53
C CYS A 13 -0.08 -12.83 3.25
N LEU A 14 0.63 -13.92 2.97
CA LEU A 14 0.41 -14.75 1.81
C LEU A 14 -1.02 -15.27 1.70
N GLU A 15 -1.55 -15.85 2.79
CA GLU A 15 -2.87 -16.50 2.80
C GLU A 15 -4.03 -15.51 2.98
N SER A 16 -3.85 -14.47 3.81
CA SER A 16 -4.92 -13.53 4.17
C SER A 16 -5.03 -12.32 3.22
N THR A 17 -3.92 -11.92 2.61
CA THR A 17 -3.80 -10.56 2.04
C THR A 17 -4.05 -10.54 0.54
N ILE A 18 -3.62 -11.56 -0.21
CA ILE A 18 -3.83 -11.64 -1.66
C ILE A 18 -4.55 -12.96 -2.03
N PRO A 19 -5.89 -13.03 -1.98
CA PRO A 19 -6.62 -14.13 -2.60
C PRO A 19 -6.21 -14.26 -4.07
N GLY A 20 -5.64 -15.41 -4.44
CA GLY A 20 -5.01 -15.63 -5.75
C GLY A 20 -3.52 -15.34 -5.80
N ILE A 21 -2.84 -15.17 -4.66
CA ILE A 21 -1.38 -14.95 -4.59
C ILE A 21 -0.60 -16.02 -5.33
N HIS A 22 -1.06 -17.26 -5.31
CA HIS A 22 -0.47 -18.35 -6.08
C HIS A 22 -0.42 -18.00 -7.58
N LYS A 23 -1.45 -17.37 -8.15
CA LYS A 23 -1.42 -16.95 -9.56
C LYS A 23 -0.36 -15.87 -9.82
N ALA A 24 -0.20 -14.93 -8.89
CA ALA A 24 0.81 -13.88 -9.01
C ALA A 24 2.24 -14.43 -8.82
N ILE A 25 2.44 -15.30 -7.82
CA ILE A 25 3.72 -15.98 -7.58
C ILE A 25 4.11 -16.85 -8.77
N LEU A 26 3.16 -17.61 -9.33
CA LEU A 26 3.40 -18.49 -10.47
C LEU A 26 3.61 -17.72 -11.79
N SER A 27 3.12 -16.48 -11.92
CA SER A 27 3.31 -15.71 -13.14
C SER A 27 4.69 -15.06 -13.17
N ASN A 28 5.53 -15.47 -14.11
CA ASN A 28 6.80 -14.78 -14.41
C ASN A 28 6.61 -13.52 -15.26
N ASN A 29 5.38 -13.24 -15.71
CA ASN A 29 5.07 -12.03 -16.43
C ASN A 29 4.75 -10.91 -15.43
N ARG A 30 5.60 -9.87 -15.43
CA ARG A 30 5.43 -8.69 -14.56
C ARG A 30 4.09 -7.99 -14.73
N TYR A 31 3.56 -7.89 -15.94
CA TYR A 31 2.27 -7.23 -16.20
C TYR A 31 1.12 -7.96 -15.50
N ASP A 32 1.17 -9.30 -15.42
CA ASP A 32 0.17 -10.09 -14.71
C ASP A 32 0.25 -9.92 -13.20
N VAL A 33 1.48 -9.82 -12.66
CA VAL A 33 1.69 -9.51 -11.24
C VAL A 33 1.11 -8.14 -10.92
N ILE A 34 1.46 -7.12 -11.70
CA ILE A 34 0.96 -5.75 -11.54
C ILE A 34 -0.57 -5.70 -11.64
N LYS A 35 -1.15 -6.36 -12.65
CA LYS A 35 -2.60 -6.48 -12.79
C LYS A 35 -3.25 -7.10 -11.54
N THR A 36 -2.63 -8.14 -10.98
CA THR A 36 -3.18 -8.83 -9.80
C THR A 36 -3.13 -7.95 -8.56
N VAL A 37 -1.97 -7.35 -8.24
CA VAL A 37 -1.81 -6.53 -7.03
C VAL A 37 -2.68 -5.27 -7.06
N THR A 38 -2.74 -4.59 -8.21
CA THR A 38 -3.55 -3.37 -8.37
C THR A 38 -5.04 -3.66 -8.30
N SER A 39 -5.50 -4.78 -8.89
CA SER A 39 -6.91 -5.20 -8.81
C SER A 39 -7.30 -5.55 -7.37
N ARG A 40 -6.38 -6.12 -6.60
CA ARG A 40 -6.62 -6.44 -5.18
C ARG A 40 -6.68 -5.17 -4.34
N ALA A 41 -5.70 -4.28 -4.49
CA ALA A 41 -5.67 -3.01 -3.78
C ALA A 41 -6.92 -2.17 -4.09
N ASN A 42 -7.36 -2.14 -5.36
CA ASN A 42 -8.62 -1.52 -5.76
C ASN A 42 -9.83 -2.10 -5.02
N ARG A 43 -9.88 -3.42 -4.85
CA ARG A 43 -10.95 -4.06 -4.07
C ARG A 43 -10.94 -3.57 -2.63
N ASP A 44 -9.77 -3.47 -2.02
CA ASP A 44 -9.65 -2.99 -0.64
C ASP A 44 -10.11 -1.53 -0.52
N VAL A 45 -9.78 -0.69 -1.50
CA VAL A 45 -10.32 0.67 -1.60
C VAL A 45 -11.85 0.60 -1.69
N LEU A 46 -12.39 -0.13 -2.66
CA LEU A 46 -13.85 -0.24 -2.89
C LEU A 46 -14.62 -0.77 -1.68
N THR A 47 -14.05 -1.65 -0.84
CA THR A 47 -14.76 -2.12 0.35
C THR A 47 -15.09 -1.00 1.33
N GLY A 48 -14.23 0.03 1.44
CA GLY A 48 -14.46 1.21 2.26
C GLY A 48 -15.00 2.41 1.49
N SER A 49 -14.44 2.73 0.33
CA SER A 49 -14.72 3.95 -0.44
C SER A 49 -16.09 3.94 -1.11
N ARG A 50 -16.67 2.76 -1.42
CA ARG A 50 -17.99 2.64 -2.07
C ARG A 50 -19.14 3.39 -1.38
N PHE A 51 -18.97 3.75 -0.12
CA PHE A 51 -19.97 4.51 0.66
C PHE A 51 -19.57 5.96 0.91
N TRP A 52 -18.30 6.35 0.71
CA TRP A 52 -17.73 7.59 1.26
C TRP A 52 -16.92 8.43 0.27
N ASP A 53 -16.60 7.88 -0.89
CA ASP A 53 -15.92 8.57 -1.99
C ASP A 53 -16.63 8.25 -3.31
N SER A 54 -17.65 9.04 -3.64
CA SER A 54 -18.45 8.90 -4.86
C SER A 54 -17.68 9.19 -6.14
N ASN A 55 -16.52 9.85 -6.03
CA ASN A 55 -15.70 10.24 -7.17
C ASN A 55 -14.70 9.15 -7.56
N TYR A 56 -14.43 8.20 -6.66
CA TYR A 56 -13.58 7.06 -6.95
C TYR A 56 -14.26 6.09 -7.93
N SER A 57 -13.86 6.13 -9.19
CA SER A 57 -14.46 5.33 -10.28
C SER A 57 -14.24 3.82 -10.16
N GLY A 58 -13.27 3.39 -9.33
CA GLY A 58 -12.82 2.00 -9.27
C GLY A 58 -12.12 1.50 -10.53
N ASN A 59 -11.93 2.35 -11.56
CA ASN A 59 -11.11 2.02 -12.72
C ASN A 59 -9.63 2.27 -12.39
N VAL A 60 -8.84 1.20 -12.38
CA VAL A 60 -7.40 1.24 -12.10
C VAL A 60 -6.53 1.01 -13.32
N ASP A 61 -7.09 1.05 -14.53
CA ASP A 61 -6.32 0.90 -15.79
C ASP A 61 -5.22 1.95 -15.89
N TYR A 62 -5.56 3.19 -15.57
CA TYR A 62 -4.59 4.28 -15.58
C TYR A 62 -3.48 4.06 -14.54
N TYR A 63 -3.84 3.75 -13.29
CA TYR A 63 -2.87 3.47 -12.24
C TYR A 63 -1.94 2.31 -12.60
N LYS A 64 -2.47 1.22 -13.18
CA LYS A 64 -1.67 0.10 -13.69
C LYS A 64 -0.68 0.55 -14.75
N ASN A 65 -1.12 1.37 -15.71
CA ASN A 65 -0.25 1.88 -16.76
C ASN A 65 0.87 2.76 -16.19
N THR A 66 0.54 3.67 -15.26
CA THR A 66 1.54 4.50 -14.56
C THR A 66 2.55 3.63 -13.81
N LEU A 67 2.08 2.61 -13.08
CA LEU A 67 2.95 1.70 -12.35
C LEU A 67 3.88 0.90 -13.30
N ASN A 68 3.36 0.39 -14.42
CA ASN A 68 4.17 -0.24 -15.45
C ASN A 68 5.23 0.72 -16.01
N CYS A 69 4.84 1.94 -16.39
CA CYS A 69 5.75 2.95 -16.92
C CYS A 69 6.86 3.32 -15.93
N LEU A 70 6.54 3.48 -14.64
CA LEU A 70 7.55 3.82 -13.62
C LEU A 70 8.56 2.68 -13.40
N ILE A 71 8.10 1.43 -13.49
CA ILE A 71 8.98 0.28 -13.41
C ILE A 71 9.82 0.13 -14.69
N ASP A 72 9.25 0.40 -15.87
CA ASP A 72 9.92 0.31 -17.17
C ASP A 72 10.96 1.41 -17.39
N ASN A 73 10.72 2.63 -16.88
CA ASN A 73 11.64 3.76 -17.01
C ASN A 73 12.82 3.73 -16.01
N HIS A 74 13.10 2.58 -15.39
CA HIS A 74 14.23 2.39 -14.49
C HIS A 74 14.36 3.47 -13.40
N PHE A 75 13.26 3.85 -12.74
CA PHE A 75 13.43 4.46 -11.43
C PHE A 75 14.25 3.47 -10.58
N SER A 76 15.36 3.95 -10.03
CA SER A 76 16.34 3.15 -9.27
C SER A 76 15.69 2.37 -8.13
N SER A 77 14.48 2.78 -7.72
CA SER A 77 13.63 2.07 -6.78
C SER A 77 12.22 2.70 -6.74
N LEU A 78 11.18 1.87 -6.82
CA LEU A 78 9.78 2.28 -6.70
C LEU A 78 9.45 2.65 -5.24
N SER A 79 8.72 3.75 -5.01
CA SER A 79 8.23 4.13 -3.68
C SER A 79 6.78 4.60 -3.72
N SER A 80 6.07 4.51 -2.60
CA SER A 80 4.70 5.01 -2.52
C SER A 80 4.65 6.52 -2.68
N LYS A 81 5.65 7.25 -2.18
CA LYS A 81 5.73 8.71 -2.30
C LYS A 81 5.70 9.16 -3.75
N ILE A 82 6.57 8.59 -4.61
CA ILE A 82 6.60 8.90 -6.04
C ILE A 82 5.26 8.55 -6.69
N LEU A 83 4.69 7.39 -6.38
CA LEU A 83 3.41 6.96 -6.94
C LEU A 83 2.27 7.88 -6.51
N ILE A 84 2.19 8.28 -5.25
CA ILE A 84 1.15 9.20 -4.75
C ILE A 84 1.30 10.56 -5.44
N ASP A 85 2.51 11.10 -5.54
CA ASP A 85 2.77 12.37 -6.22
C ASP A 85 2.33 12.33 -7.69
N GLU A 86 2.68 11.27 -8.42
CA GLU A 86 2.24 11.08 -9.81
C GLU A 86 0.72 10.95 -9.90
N MET A 87 0.09 10.20 -9.00
CA MET A 87 -1.37 10.05 -8.98
C MET A 87 -2.10 11.38 -8.73
N ILE A 88 -1.54 12.23 -7.86
CA ILE A 88 -2.07 13.57 -7.55
C ILE A 88 -1.87 14.51 -8.73
N LYS A 89 -0.66 14.58 -9.32
CA LYS A 89 -0.36 15.44 -10.49
C LYS A 89 -1.28 15.14 -11.67
N LEU A 90 -1.57 13.87 -11.88
CA LEU A 90 -2.40 13.40 -12.99
C LEU A 90 -3.90 13.61 -12.70
N ASN A 91 -4.25 14.18 -11.55
CA ASN A 91 -5.61 14.47 -11.11
C ASN A 91 -6.54 13.28 -11.34
N ILE A 92 -6.08 12.08 -10.95
CA ILE A 92 -6.81 10.84 -11.23
C ILE A 92 -8.13 10.88 -10.43
N HIS A 93 -9.16 11.32 -11.14
CA HIS A 93 -10.59 11.18 -10.85
C HIS A 93 -11.08 11.76 -9.53
N CYS A 94 -10.78 13.02 -9.18
CA CYS A 94 -11.43 13.75 -8.07
C CYS A 94 -11.55 12.95 -6.74
N ALA A 95 -10.68 11.95 -6.58
CA ALA A 95 -10.77 10.97 -5.51
C ALA A 95 -10.06 11.55 -4.30
N LYS A 96 -10.58 11.22 -3.13
CA LYS A 96 -9.97 11.67 -1.88
C LYS A 96 -8.57 11.09 -1.75
N ILE A 97 -7.67 11.84 -1.12
CA ILE A 97 -6.30 11.39 -0.82
C ILE A 97 -6.29 10.05 -0.09
N GLY A 98 -7.28 9.83 0.78
CA GLY A 98 -7.53 8.56 1.45
C GLY A 98 -7.67 7.35 0.53
N SER A 99 -8.37 7.51 -0.60
CA SER A 99 -8.55 6.47 -1.62
C SER A 99 -7.26 6.23 -2.41
N ILE A 100 -6.57 7.32 -2.79
CA ILE A 100 -5.31 7.26 -3.53
C ILE A 100 -4.23 6.56 -2.71
N GLN A 101 -4.00 7.00 -1.47
CA GLN A 101 -2.99 6.37 -0.61
C GLN A 101 -3.31 4.91 -0.35
N LYS A 102 -4.60 4.54 -0.19
CA LYS A 102 -4.97 3.15 0.07
C LYS A 102 -4.68 2.27 -1.15
N LEU A 103 -4.97 2.75 -2.36
CA LEU A 103 -4.63 2.05 -3.60
C LEU A 103 -3.12 1.85 -3.74
N VAL A 104 -2.35 2.93 -3.55
CA VAL A 104 -0.89 2.92 -3.77
C VAL A 104 -0.18 2.08 -2.71
N ASN A 105 -0.41 2.36 -1.43
CA ASN A 105 0.32 1.73 -0.34
C ASN A 105 0.01 0.23 -0.25
N MET A 106 -1.24 -0.18 -0.49
CA MET A 106 -1.59 -1.61 -0.54
C MET A 106 -0.95 -2.30 -1.75
N SER A 107 -0.89 -1.63 -2.92
CA SER A 107 -0.24 -2.21 -4.10
C SER A 107 1.27 -2.41 -3.87
N ILE A 108 1.95 -1.42 -3.27
CA ILE A 108 3.36 -1.53 -2.88
C ILE A 108 3.59 -2.66 -1.89
N LYS A 109 2.76 -2.75 -0.84
CA LYS A 109 2.79 -3.84 0.13
C LYS A 109 2.72 -5.21 -0.55
N TYR A 110 1.80 -5.38 -1.49
CA TYR A 110 1.63 -6.63 -2.23
C TYR A 110 2.81 -6.96 -3.13
N LEU A 111 3.33 -5.96 -3.86
CA LEU A 111 4.54 -6.12 -4.66
C LEU A 111 5.73 -6.50 -3.79
N TYR A 112 5.89 -5.87 -2.63
CA TYR A 112 6.96 -6.18 -1.69
C TYR A 112 6.87 -7.61 -1.18
N VAL A 113 5.71 -8.04 -0.69
CA VAL A 113 5.50 -9.43 -0.26
C VAL A 113 5.83 -10.42 -1.37
N ILE A 114 5.34 -10.18 -2.60
CA ILE A 114 5.64 -11.04 -3.77
C ILE A 114 7.14 -11.06 -4.08
N SER A 115 7.83 -9.91 -4.01
CA SER A 115 9.27 -9.81 -4.27
C SER A 115 10.13 -10.60 -3.29
N LEU A 116 9.66 -10.79 -2.04
CA LEU A 116 10.36 -11.60 -1.04
C LEU A 116 10.29 -13.10 -1.33
N ILE A 117 9.35 -13.53 -2.18
CA ILE A 117 9.03 -14.93 -2.42
C ILE A 117 9.51 -15.40 -3.79
N LYS A 118 9.51 -14.50 -4.78
CA LYS A 118 10.00 -14.82 -6.13
C LYS A 118 11.53 -14.79 -6.14
N ASP A 119 12.15 -15.95 -6.27
CA ASP A 119 13.59 -16.06 -6.47
C ASP A 119 14.02 -15.44 -7.82
N GLY A 120 14.93 -14.47 -7.76
CA GLY A 120 15.85 -14.06 -8.83
C GLY A 120 15.29 -13.35 -10.08
N ASP A 121 14.12 -13.77 -10.59
CA ASP A 121 13.63 -13.37 -11.92
C ASP A 121 12.61 -12.20 -11.90
N PHE A 122 12.17 -11.79 -10.71
CA PHE A 122 11.19 -10.71 -10.54
C PHE A 122 11.80 -9.52 -9.80
N THR A 123 12.62 -8.75 -10.51
CA THR A 123 13.37 -7.62 -9.94
C THR A 123 12.57 -6.33 -9.99
N ILE A 124 11.51 -6.22 -9.17
CA ILE A 124 10.96 -4.90 -8.82
C ILE A 124 11.70 -4.41 -7.58
N HIS A 125 12.54 -3.40 -7.75
CA HIS A 125 13.22 -2.75 -6.63
C HIS A 125 12.27 -1.78 -5.95
N ILE A 126 12.04 -1.98 -4.64
CA ILE A 126 11.17 -1.12 -3.82
C ILE A 126 12.03 -0.39 -2.80
N ASN A 127 11.93 0.94 -2.75
CA ASN A 127 12.58 1.76 -1.74
C ASN A 127 11.74 1.78 -0.46
N LEU A 128 11.99 0.86 0.47
CA LEU A 128 11.21 0.78 1.69
C LEU A 128 11.25 2.07 2.51
N SER A 129 12.38 2.80 2.56
CA SER A 129 12.48 4.02 3.39
C SER A 129 11.57 5.16 2.91
N GLU A 130 11.08 5.09 1.67
CA GLU A 130 10.13 6.02 1.08
C GLU A 130 8.72 5.40 0.91
N CYS A 131 8.48 4.23 1.52
CA CYS A 131 7.18 3.60 1.54
C CYS A 131 6.40 3.98 2.79
N ASP A 132 5.20 4.47 2.56
CA ASP A 132 4.24 4.86 3.57
C ASP A 132 3.43 3.66 4.08
N CYS A 133 2.85 3.83 5.26
CA CYS A 133 1.93 2.88 5.84
C CYS A 133 0.57 2.95 5.12
N PRO A 134 0.00 1.83 4.63
CA PRO A 134 -1.38 1.84 4.12
C PRO A 134 -2.38 2.15 5.23
N LEU A 135 -2.93 3.37 5.25
CA LEU A 135 -3.88 3.75 6.29
C LEU A 135 -5.21 3.03 6.08
N ASP A 136 -5.61 2.20 7.04
CA ASP A 136 -6.99 1.73 7.21
C ASP A 136 -7.48 1.90 8.64
N SER A 137 -8.70 1.44 8.89
CA SER A 137 -9.34 1.47 10.19
C SER A 137 -8.54 0.75 11.28
N ILE A 138 -7.81 -0.33 10.96
CA ILE A 138 -7.00 -1.06 11.94
C ILE A 138 -5.77 -0.21 12.28
N ILE A 139 -5.04 0.25 11.27
CA ILE A 139 -3.84 1.09 11.45
C ILE A 139 -4.18 2.37 12.21
N ILE A 140 -5.23 3.08 11.79
CA ILE A 140 -5.70 4.30 12.46
C ILE A 140 -6.04 4.03 13.92
N LYS A 141 -6.80 2.96 14.20
CA LYS A 141 -7.17 2.60 15.58
C LYS A 141 -5.94 2.27 16.43
N ARG A 142 -4.97 1.55 15.87
CA ARG A 142 -3.72 1.18 16.55
C ARG A 142 -2.88 2.42 16.85
N LEU A 143 -2.70 3.31 15.88
CA LEU A 143 -1.97 4.57 16.06
C LEU A 143 -2.64 5.43 17.14
N SER A 144 -3.96 5.60 17.08
CA SER A 144 -4.74 6.30 18.12
C SER A 144 -4.53 5.70 19.52
N ALA A 145 -4.48 4.37 19.64
CA ALA A 145 -4.25 3.71 20.92
C ALA A 145 -2.83 3.94 21.46
N LEU A 146 -1.83 4.09 20.58
CA LEU A 146 -0.42 4.29 20.95
C LEU A 146 -0.13 5.72 21.43
N ASN A 147 -0.80 6.73 20.85
CA ASN A 147 -0.47 8.13 21.10
C ASN A 147 -1.61 8.98 21.66
N GLY A 148 -2.80 8.41 21.83
CA GLY A 148 -3.98 9.09 22.37
C GLY A 148 -4.61 10.11 21.42
N LYS A 149 -4.11 10.28 20.19
CA LYS A 149 -4.67 11.20 19.20
C LYS A 149 -5.88 10.57 18.51
N ARG A 150 -6.88 11.40 18.18
CA ARG A 150 -8.01 11.00 17.36
C ARG A 150 -7.73 11.34 15.90
N TYR A 151 -7.75 10.33 15.04
CA TYR A 151 -7.60 10.51 13.60
C TYR A 151 -8.93 10.39 12.88
N THR A 152 -9.01 11.10 11.75
CA THR A 152 -10.07 10.93 10.77
C THR A 152 -10.03 9.52 10.17
N SER A 153 -11.18 8.97 9.79
CA SER A 153 -11.21 7.71 9.03
C SER A 153 -10.52 7.91 7.69
N TRP A 154 -9.75 6.92 7.24
CA TRP A 154 -9.01 7.00 5.98
C TRP A 154 -9.90 7.38 4.78
N THR A 155 -11.16 6.95 4.75
CA THR A 155 -12.12 7.28 3.66
C THR A 155 -12.51 8.76 3.59
N LYS A 156 -12.15 9.55 4.60
CA LYS A 156 -12.47 10.98 4.71
C LYS A 156 -11.23 11.88 4.61
N ILE A 157 -10.03 11.31 4.51
CA ILE A 157 -8.80 12.09 4.32
C ILE A 157 -8.82 12.71 2.93
N ASP A 158 -8.88 14.03 2.87
CA ASP A 158 -9.06 14.77 1.62
C ASP A 158 -7.81 15.56 1.22
N THR A 159 -6.94 15.88 2.17
CA THR A 159 -5.74 16.68 1.91
C THR A 159 -4.47 15.86 2.06
N LEU A 160 -3.46 16.23 1.27
CA LEU A 160 -2.13 15.64 1.35
C LEU A 160 -1.49 15.93 2.72
N ASP A 161 -1.69 17.12 3.26
CA ASP A 161 -1.13 17.50 4.57
C ASP A 161 -1.69 16.66 5.72
N GLU A 162 -3.00 16.35 5.72
CA GLU A 162 -3.60 15.45 6.71
C GLU A 162 -2.99 14.05 6.60
N TYR A 163 -2.88 13.52 5.38
CA TYR A 163 -2.24 12.23 5.13
C TYR A 163 -0.78 12.19 5.62
N LEU A 164 0.03 13.18 5.23
CA LEU A 164 1.45 13.26 5.60
C LEU A 164 1.65 13.45 7.10
N SER A 165 0.76 14.19 7.77
CA SER A 165 0.76 14.33 9.23
C SER A 165 0.60 12.97 9.93
N ILE A 166 -0.32 12.13 9.45
CA ILE A 166 -0.52 10.77 9.98
C ILE A 166 0.72 9.90 9.72
N GLN A 167 1.31 9.96 8.52
CA GLN A 167 2.56 9.24 8.22
C GLN A 167 3.72 9.72 9.11
N GLY A 168 3.79 11.02 9.40
CA GLY A 168 4.74 11.59 10.34
C GLY A 168 4.59 11.03 11.75
N ASP A 169 3.36 10.91 12.25
CA ASP A 169 3.10 10.28 13.54
C ASP A 169 3.48 8.79 13.54
N ILE A 170 3.23 8.06 12.46
CA ILE A 170 3.64 6.65 12.32
C ILE A 170 5.16 6.49 12.37
N SER A 171 5.90 7.40 11.72
CA SER A 171 7.36 7.35 11.62
C SER A 171 8.07 7.37 12.97
N GLN A 172 7.41 7.87 14.02
CA GLN A 172 7.94 7.89 15.39
C GLN A 172 7.99 6.48 16.04
N TYR A 173 7.28 5.50 15.48
CA TYR A 173 7.12 4.16 16.04
C TYR A 173 7.87 3.06 15.25
N VAL A 174 8.53 3.43 14.16
CA VAL A 174 9.28 2.52 13.28
C VAL A 174 10.69 3.04 13.06
N LYS A 175 11.58 2.18 12.56
CA LYS A 175 13.00 2.52 12.36
C LYS A 175 13.36 2.72 10.90
N THR A 176 12.77 1.94 10.01
CA THR A 176 13.23 1.86 8.62
C THR A 176 12.17 2.35 7.64
N SER A 177 10.90 2.01 7.86
CA SER A 177 9.81 2.39 6.96
C SER A 177 8.48 2.42 7.67
N ASN A 178 7.60 3.34 7.27
CA ASN A 178 6.21 3.36 7.73
C ASN A 178 5.45 2.09 7.31
N LEU A 179 5.86 1.43 6.23
CA LEU A 179 5.31 0.14 5.84
C LEU A 179 5.54 -0.95 6.91
N GLU A 180 6.63 -0.88 7.68
CA GLU A 180 6.86 -1.80 8.80
C GLU A 180 5.78 -1.68 9.87
N PHE A 181 5.25 -0.47 10.09
CA PHE A 181 4.20 -0.24 11.08
C PHE A 181 2.95 -1.04 10.73
N ASP A 182 2.60 -1.08 9.44
CA ASP A 182 1.47 -1.87 8.96
C ASP A 182 1.70 -3.36 9.22
N PHE A 183 2.89 -3.88 8.86
CA PHE A 183 3.24 -5.26 9.15
C PHE A 183 3.09 -5.54 10.66
N TYR A 184 3.75 -4.81 11.55
CA TYR A 184 3.67 -5.09 13.00
C TYR A 184 2.25 -5.01 13.58
N ASN A 185 1.42 -4.09 13.10
CA ASN A 185 0.12 -3.81 13.71
C ASN A 185 -1.03 -4.61 13.11
N TRP A 186 -0.83 -5.22 11.94
CA TRP A 186 -1.82 -6.10 11.35
C TRP A 186 -1.77 -7.50 11.98
N PHE A 187 -0.57 -8.04 12.26
CA PHE A 187 -0.41 -9.39 12.83
C PHE A 187 -0.86 -9.52 14.30
N THR A 188 -1.01 -8.42 15.03
CA THR A 188 -1.42 -8.45 16.45
C THR A 188 -2.94 -8.42 16.64
N THR A 189 -3.71 -8.69 15.58
CA THR A 189 -5.19 -8.72 15.60
C THR A 189 -5.78 -10.13 15.68
N SER A 190 -4.95 -11.19 15.73
CA SER A 190 -5.36 -12.57 16.06
C SER A 190 -5.29 -12.84 17.55
#